data_AF-A0A661RGS8-F1
#
_entry.id   AF-A0A661RGS8-F1
#
_cell.length_a   1.000
_cell.length_b   1.000
_cell.length_c   1.000
_cell.angle_alpha   90.00
_cell.angle_beta   90.00
_cell.angle_gamma   90.00
#
_symmetry.space_group_name_H-M   'P 1'
#
loop_
_entity.id
_entity.type
_entity.pdbx_description
1 polymer ?
#
loop_
_entity_poly.entity_id
_entity_poly.type
_entity_poly.pdbx_seq_one_letter_code
_entity_poly.pdbx_strand_id
1 'polypeptide(L)' 'MGFRFWRRIKIAPGVTLNLSKSGGSLSFGPRGAKFTVGSRGKRATVGIP' A
#
# COMPACT_ATOMS: atom_id res chain seq x y z
N MET A 1 0.03 -27.80 1.62
CA MET A 1 0.85 -26.75 0.96
C MET A 1 -0.06 -25.57 0.65
N GLY A 2 -0.10 -24.56 1.52
CA GLY A 2 -1.15 -23.53 1.51
C GLY A 2 -0.89 -22.39 0.52
N PHE A 3 -1.93 -21.97 -0.19
CA PHE A 3 -1.91 -20.80 -1.09
C PHE A 3 -1.31 -19.56 -0.43
N ARG A 4 -0.12 -19.15 -0.89
CA ARG A 4 0.54 -17.91 -0.49
C ARG A 4 0.07 -16.78 -1.43
N PHE A 5 -1.12 -16.25 -1.16
CA PHE A 5 -1.67 -15.16 -1.94
C PHE A 5 -1.02 -13.83 -1.52
N TRP A 6 -0.12 -13.33 -2.37
CA TRP A 6 0.45 -11.99 -2.31
C TRP A 6 0.48 -11.40 -3.71
N ARG A 7 -0.14 -10.23 -3.90
CA ARG A 7 -0.23 -9.57 -5.20
C ARG A 7 -0.12 -8.06 -5.03
N ARG A 8 0.89 -7.46 -5.66
CA ARG A 8 1.06 -6.01 -5.73
C ARG A 8 0.57 -5.51 -7.09
N ILE A 9 -0.41 -4.62 -7.09
CA ILE A 9 -1.03 -4.04 -8.28
C ILE A 9 -0.75 -2.54 -8.26
N LYS A 10 -0.16 -2.00 -9.33
CA LYS A 10 -0.09 -0.54 -9.54
C LYS A 10 -1.36 -0.12 -10.28
N ILE A 11 -2.12 0.81 -9.70
CA ILE A 11 -3.38 1.28 -10.29
C ILE A 11 -3.14 2.58 -11.06
N ALA A 12 -2.33 3.48 -10.50
CA ALA A 12 -1.98 4.77 -11.07
C ALA A 12 -0.54 5.15 -10.66
N PRO A 13 0.12 6.08 -11.37
CA PRO A 13 1.38 6.65 -10.89
C PRO A 13 1.19 7.25 -9.49
N GLY A 14 1.95 6.73 -8.52
CA GLY A 14 1.82 7.09 -7.11
C GLY A 14 0.81 6.26 -6.31
N VAL A 15 0.02 5.39 -6.94
CA VAL A 15 -0.97 4.51 -6.27
C VAL A 15 -0.65 3.03 -6.47
N THR A 16 -0.41 2.34 -5.36
CA THR A 16 -0.07 0.92 -5.28
C THR A 16 -0.99 0.20 -4.32
N LEU A 17 -1.55 -0.93 -4.73
CA LEU A 17 -2.39 -1.79 -3.92
C LEU A 17 -1.66 -3.10 -3.67
N ASN A 18 -1.46 -3.44 -2.40
CA ASN A 18 -0.85 -4.66 -1.91
C ASN A 18 -1.97 -5.55 -1.36
N LEU A 19 -2.27 -6.64 -2.05
CA LEU A 19 -3.20 -7.67 -1.60
C LEU A 19 -2.40 -8.80 -0.97
N SER A 20 -2.75 -9.17 0.25
CA SER A 20 -2.17 -10.33 0.93
C SER A 20 -3.26 -11.13 1.63
N LYS A 21 -2.98 -12.39 1.95
CA LYS A 21 -3.91 -13.28 2.66
C LYS A 21 -4.39 -12.71 4.02
N SER A 22 -3.56 -11.93 4.69
CA SER A 22 -3.85 -11.31 6.00
C SER A 22 -4.48 -9.91 5.89
N GLY A 23 -4.70 -9.40 4.68
CA GLY A 23 -5.34 -8.11 4.45
C GLY A 23 -4.70 -7.29 3.33
N GLY A 24 -5.50 -6.38 2.77
CA GLY A 24 -5.06 -5.43 1.75
C GLY A 24 -4.41 -4.18 2.36
N SER A 25 -3.54 -3.53 1.58
CA SER A 25 -3.04 -2.18 1.84
C SER A 25 -2.96 -1.38 0.55
N LEU A 26 -3.39 -0.14 0.59
CA LEU A 26 -3.34 0.82 -0.51
C LEU A 26 -2.34 1.90 -0.12
N SER A 27 -1.29 2.10 -0.90
CA SER A 27 -0.38 3.24 -0.75
C SER A 27 -0.59 4.21 -1.92
N PHE A 28 -0.95 5.46 -1.63
CA PHE A 28 -1.15 6.52 -2.59
C PHE A 28 -0.41 7.80 -2.19
N GLY A 29 0.27 8.43 -3.15
CA GLY A 29 0.82 9.78 -3.02
C GLY A 29 2.19 9.98 -3.67
N PRO A 30 2.57 11.24 -3.92
CA PRO A 30 3.84 11.61 -4.55
C PRO A 30 5.06 11.38 -3.63
N ARG A 31 6.27 11.50 -4.20
CA ARG A 31 7.51 11.56 -3.41
C ARG A 31 7.41 12.74 -2.42
N GLY A 32 7.58 12.48 -1.13
CA GLY A 32 7.42 13.47 -0.07
C GLY A 32 6.06 13.45 0.65
N ALA A 33 5.01 12.85 0.08
CA ALA A 33 3.71 12.71 0.76
C ALA A 33 3.04 11.39 0.35
N LYS A 34 3.27 10.34 1.13
CA LYS A 34 2.77 8.98 0.89
C LYS A 34 1.78 8.57 1.97
N PHE A 35 0.54 8.34 1.60
CA PHE A 35 -0.48 7.78 2.46
C PHE A 35 -0.61 6.29 2.21
N THR A 36 -0.55 5.48 3.26
CA THR A 36 -0.73 4.03 3.23
C THR A 36 -1.92 3.67 4.10
N VAL A 37 -2.96 3.08 3.53
CA VAL A 37 -4.16 2.63 4.23
C VAL A 37 -4.22 1.11 4.11
N GLY A 38 -4.09 0.38 5.21
CA GLY A 38 -4.16 -1.09 5.16
C GLY A 38 -4.84 -1.70 6.37
N SER A 39 -4.88 -3.03 6.38
CA SER A 39 -5.55 -3.82 7.42
C SER A 39 -5.02 -3.58 8.84
N ARG A 40 -3.80 -3.02 8.98
CA ARG A 40 -3.17 -2.69 10.28
C ARG A 40 -3.33 -1.21 10.65
N GLY A 41 -4.01 -0.41 9.82
CA GLY A 41 -4.27 1.01 10.07
C GLY A 41 -3.85 1.93 8.92
N LYS A 42 -4.03 3.23 9.17
CA LYS A 42 -3.67 4.33 8.26
C LYS A 42 -2.30 4.88 8.68
N ARG A 43 -1.34 4.87 7.77
CA ARG A 43 0.00 5.44 7.93
C ARG A 43 0.18 6.55 6.90
N ALA A 44 0.19 7.80 7.35
CA ALA A 44 0.63 8.93 6.54
C ALA A 44 2.13 9.10 6.72
N THR A 45 2.86 9.21 5.63
CA THR A 45 4.28 9.55 5.60
C THR A 45 4.43 10.82 4.81
N VAL A 46 4.56 11.93 5.52
CA VAL A 46 4.92 13.23 4.95
C VAL A 46 6.41 13.44 5.26
N GLY A 47 7.22 13.47 4.22
CA GLY A 47 8.64 13.76 4.29
C GLY A 47 8.87 15.21 3.88
N ILE A 48 9.55 15.96 4.74
CA ILE A 48 10.21 17.20 4.35
C ILE A 48 11.38 16.76 3.46
N PRO A 49 11.46 17.23 2.19
CA PRO A 49 12.54 16.85 1.27
C PRO A 49 13.92 17.23 1.80
#